data_AF-A0A7Y6FA67-F1
#
_entry.id   AF-A0A7Y6FA67-F1
#
_cell.length_a   1.000
_cell.length_b   1.000
_cell.length_c   1.000
_cell.angle_alpha   90.00
_cell.angle_beta   90.00
_cell.angle_gamma   90.00
#
_symmetry.space_group_name_H-M   'P 1'
#
loop_
_entity.id
_entity.type
_entity.pdbx_description
1 polymer ?
#
loop_
_entity_poly.entity_id
_entity_poly.type
_entity_poly.pdbx_seq_one_letter_code
_entity_poly.pdbx_strand_id
1 'polypeptide(L)' 'MRMAADALSLGLSTAYKRARSGEFPCPLRKVGRRYVVRLTDLMRALGIQDVRVHYDDFEAGARIARGRSDTWY' A
#
# COMPACT_ATOMS: atom_id res chain seq x y z
N MET A 1 10.32 4.36 -2.25
CA MET A 1 9.63 5.31 -1.36
C MET A 1 8.27 5.75 -1.89
N ARG A 2 8.14 6.17 -3.16
CA ARG A 2 6.85 6.63 -3.70
C ARG A 2 5.68 5.65 -3.51
N MET A 3 5.81 4.39 -3.91
CA MET A 3 4.76 3.37 -3.68
C MET A 3 4.33 3.24 -2.21
N ALA A 4 5.27 3.29 -1.27
CA ALA A 4 4.95 3.22 0.15
C ALA A 4 4.23 4.49 0.63
N ALA A 5 4.62 5.66 0.10
CA ALA A 5 3.92 6.91 0.38
C ALA A 5 2.49 6.88 -0.16
N ASP A 6 2.31 6.43 -1.41
CA ASP A 6 0.99 6.31 -2.04
C ASP A 6 0.09 5.34 -1.25
N ALA A 7 0.61 4.16 -0.89
CA ALA A 7 -0.13 3.17 -0.09
C ALA A 7 -0.54 3.70 1.30
N LEU A 8 0.28 4.55 1.92
CA LEU A 8 0.00 5.19 3.20
C LEU A 8 -0.75 6.52 3.07
N SER A 9 -1.19 6.89 1.86
CA SER A 9 -1.82 8.18 1.57
C SER A 9 -1.02 9.40 2.05
N LEU A 10 0.31 9.31 1.94
CA LEU A 10 1.25 10.37 2.27
C LEU A 10 1.74 11.08 1.01
N GLY A 11 1.75 12.42 1.04
CA GLY A 11 2.49 13.19 0.06
C GLY A 11 3.99 12.85 0.09
N LEU A 12 4.64 12.82 -1.07
CA LEU A 12 6.04 12.38 -1.21
C LEU A 12 7.02 13.23 -0.36
N SER A 13 6.77 14.53 -0.26
CA SER A 13 7.55 15.45 0.59
C SER A 13 7.43 15.08 2.08
N THR A 14 6.21 14.87 2.57
CA THR A 14 5.92 14.41 3.94
C THR A 14 6.56 13.06 4.23
N ALA A 15 6.49 12.13 3.26
CA ALA A 15 7.13 10.83 3.38
C ALA A 15 8.65 10.93 3.56
N TYR A 16 9.34 11.75 2.76
CA TYR A 16 10.78 11.97 2.94
C TYR A 16 11.13 12.73 4.22
N LYS A 17 10.30 13.69 4.65
CA LYS A 17 10.49 14.40 5.92
C LYS A 17 10.44 13.42 7.10
N ARG A 18 9.39 12.60 7.17
CA ARG A 18 9.23 11.56 8.20
C ARG A 18 10.30 10.48 8.12
N ALA A 19 10.73 10.10 6.91
CA ALA A 19 11.84 9.17 6.74
C ALA A 19 13.17 9.70 7.31
N ARG A 20 13.41 11.01 7.19
CA ARG A 20 14.62 11.65 7.74
C ARG A 20 14.52 11.86 9.25
N SER A 21 13.33 12.15 9.78
CA SER A 21 13.11 12.31 11.24
C SER A 21 12.99 10.97 11.98
N GLY A 22 12.87 9.85 11.26
CA GLY A 22 12.64 8.53 11.87
C GLY A 22 11.18 8.25 12.25
N GLU A 23 10.26 9.16 11.90
CA GLU A 23 8.83 9.09 12.22
C GLU A 23 8.00 8.47 11.08
N PHE A 24 8.64 7.70 10.21
CA PHE A 24 7.92 7.04 9.13
C PHE A 24 7.02 5.93 9.70
N PRO A 25 5.78 5.74 9.21
CA PRO A 25 4.81 4.80 9.80
C PRO A 25 5.22 3.32 9.74
N CYS A 26 6.28 2.99 8.99
CA CYS A 26 6.84 1.65 8.95
C CYS A 26 8.37 1.69 9.01
N PRO A 27 9.02 0.60 9.46
CA PRO A 27 10.47 0.48 9.46
C PRO A 27 11.09 0.79 8.09
N LEU A 28 12.11 1.64 8.10
CA LEU A 28 12.88 1.99 6.91
C LEU A 28 14.30 1.44 6.98
N ARG A 29 14.78 0.96 5.84
CA ARG A 29 16.19 0.64 5.61
C ARG A 29 16.79 1.62 4.63
N LYS A 30 17.99 2.11 4.95
CA LYS A 30 18.76 2.96 4.06
C LYS A 30 19.73 2.08 3.27
N VAL A 31 19.49 1.94 1.98
CA VAL A 31 20.37 1.21 1.05
C VAL A 31 21.04 2.24 0.16
N GLY A 32 22.30 2.56 0.48
CA GLY A 32 23.01 3.68 -0.11
C GLY A 32 22.27 5.01 0.11
N ARG A 33 21.83 5.63 -0.99
CA ARG A 33 21.07 6.90 -0.98
C ARG A 33 19.56 6.73 -0.93
N ARG A 34 19.03 5.49 -0.94
CA ARG A 34 17.60 5.22 -1.06
C ARG A 34 17.00 4.73 0.26
N TYR A 35 15.81 5.23 0.58
CA TYR A 35 14.95 4.63 1.61
C TYR A 35 14.15 3.49 0.99
N VAL A 36 14.24 2.33 1.62
CA VAL A 36 13.57 1.09 1.21
C VAL A 36 12.67 0.62 2.34
N VAL A 37 11.43 0.33 1.99
CA VAL A 37 10.44 -0.32 2.86
C VAL A 37 10.34 -1.77 2.40
N ARG A 38 10.38 -2.73 3.33
CA ARG A 38 10.04 -4.11 2.99
C ARG A 38 8.52 -4.22 2.83
N LEU A 39 8.09 -4.99 1.84
CA LEU A 39 6.66 -5.18 1.59
C LEU A 39 5.91 -5.69 2.82
N THR A 40 6.50 -6.62 3.59
CA THR A 40 5.91 -7.15 4.84
C THR A 40 5.69 -6.07 5.90
N ASP A 41 6.61 -5.12 6.02
CA ASP A 41 6.53 -4.05 7.01
C ASP A 41 5.47 -3.01 6.58
N LEU A 42 5.36 -2.75 5.27
CA LEU A 42 4.30 -1.92 4.70
C LEU A 42 2.92 -2.56 4.91
N MET A 43 2.78 -3.85 4.62
CA MET A 43 1.53 -4.57 4.80
C MET A 43 1.06 -4.57 6.25
N ARG A 44 1.97 -4.82 7.20
CA ARG A 44 1.65 -4.73 8.63
C ARG A 44 1.15 -3.34 9.03
N ALA A 45 1.79 -2.28 8.52
CA ALA A 45 1.34 -0.90 8.76
C ALA A 45 -0.04 -0.61 8.15
N LEU A 46 -0.41 -1.32 7.08
CA LEU A 46 -1.74 -1.25 6.45
C LEU A 46 -2.77 -2.20 7.09
N GLY A 47 -2.40 -2.96 8.12
CA GLY A 47 -3.27 -3.97 8.73
C GLY A 47 -3.51 -5.22 7.88
N ILE A 48 -2.73 -5.41 6.81
CA ILE A 48 -2.83 -6.56 5.91
C ILE A 48 -2.03 -7.72 6.53
N GLN A 49 -2.75 -8.72 7.05
CA GLN A 49 -2.16 -9.88 7.71
C GLN A 49 -1.99 -11.09 6.79
N ASP A 50 -2.78 -11.18 5.71
CA ASP A 50 -2.70 -12.25 4.70
C ASP A 50 -2.74 -11.67 3.29
N VAL A 51 -1.90 -12.21 2.39
CA VAL A 51 -1.86 -11.87 0.95
C VAL A 51 -2.61 -12.93 0.14
N ARG A 52 -3.00 -14.04 0.77
CA ARG A 52 -3.77 -15.06 0.08
C ARG A 52 -5.15 -14.52 -0.23
N VAL A 53 -5.37 -14.28 -1.52
CA VAL A 53 -6.69 -14.09 -2.08
C VAL A 53 -7.46 -15.40 -1.87
N HIS A 54 -8.52 -15.36 -1.07
CA HIS A 54 -9.38 -16.51 -0.88
C HIS A 54 -10.26 -16.72 -2.13
N TYR A 55 -10.74 -17.95 -2.34
CA TYR A 55 -11.64 -18.24 -3.47
C TYR A 55 -12.86 -17.30 -3.48
N ASP A 56 -13.38 -16.99 -2.29
CA ASP A 56 -14.52 -16.10 -2.11
C ASP A 56 -14.23 -14.65 -2.57
N ASP A 57 -12.98 -14.17 -2.43
CA ASP A 57 -12.56 -12.86 -2.92
C ASP A 57 -12.57 -12.81 -4.46
N PHE A 58 -12.20 -13.92 -5.12
CA PHE A 58 -12.31 -14.03 -6.57
C PHE A 58 -13.76 -14.02 -7.04
N GLU A 59 -14.65 -14.73 -6.35
CA GLU A 59 -16.07 -14.75 -6.70
C GLU A 59 -16.71 -13.37 -6.47
N ALA A 60 -16.38 -12.71 -5.35
CA ALA A 60 -16.82 -11.35 -5.06
C ALA A 60 -16.34 -10.37 -6.14
N GLY A 61 -15.06 -10.43 -6.53
CA GLY A 61 -14.51 -9.62 -7.61
C GLY A 61 -15.20 -9.87 -8.96
N ALA A 62 -15.46 -11.13 -9.30
CA ALA A 62 -16.17 -11.50 -10.52
C ALA A 62 -17.62 -10.97 -10.54
N ARG A 63 -18.29 -10.97 -9.39
CA ARG A 63 -19.65 -10.41 -9.25
C ARG A 63 -19.66 -8.90 -9.46
N ILE A 64 -18.70 -8.17 -8.88
CA ILE A 64 -18.55 -6.72 -9.07
C ILE A 64 -18.30 -6.40 -10.55
N ALA A 65 -17.44 -7.16 -11.22
CA ALA A 65 -17.15 -6.96 -12.65
C ALA A 65 -18.37 -7.20 -13.54
N ARG A 66 -19.23 -8.17 -13.19
CA ARG A 66 -20.50 -8.44 -13.90
C ARG A 66 -21.59 -7.38 -13.63
N GLY A 67 -21.53 -6.71 -12.47
CA GLY A 67 -22.53 -5.73 -12.02
C GLY A 67 -22.29 -4.28 -12.45
N ARG A 68 -21.12 -3.93 -13.00
CA ARG A 68 -20.92 -2.64 -13.69
C ARG A 68 -21.44 -2.75 -15.12
N SER A 69 -22.75 -2.80 -15.29
CA SER A 69 -23.35 -2.25 -16.51
C SER A 69 -23.07 -0.75 -16.50
N ASP A 70 -22.35 -0.26 -17.50
CA ASP A 70 -22.10 1.15 -17.77
C ASP A 70 -23.42 1.95 -17.76
N THR A 71 -23.81 2.46 -16.60
CA THR A 71 -24.79 3.54 -16.52
C THR A 71 -24.02 4.85 -16.55
N TRP A 72 -23.55 5.21 -17.75
CA TRP A 72 -23.28 6.60 -18.09
C TRP A 72 -24.42 7.06 -19.00
N TYR A 73 -25.24 7.97 -18.51
CA TYR A 73 -26.15 8.80 -19.30
C TYR A 73 -25.70 10.25 -19.18
#